data_AF-A0A1H1A910-F1
#
_entry.id   AF-A0A1H1A910-F1
#
_cell.length_a   1.000
_cell.length_b   1.000
_cell.length_c   1.000
_cell.angle_alpha   90.00
_cell.angle_beta   90.00
_cell.angle_gamma   90.00
#
_symmetry.space_group_name_H-M   'P 1'
#
loop_
_entity.id
_entity.type
_entity.pdbx_description
1 polymer ?
#
loop_
_entity_poly.entity_id
_entity_poly.type
_entity_poly.pdbx_seq_one_letter_code
_entity_poly.pdbx_strand_id
1 'polypeptide(L)'
;MKIFACVALLVMGVVMLYDGKQTFMTLYFQEPISLENSFEIEAAYLQAVRQAMAPWPIPAGKLELRLEPGNRQALQVRFAKDALDAGQRQQLRALFESFEPAREEVRPTGRLLVDMRQARQVGLGVYDFGPAPAEVVALGEMSLALHFSFPSQIDVQLRRNEQATAQKPQADMICEASARLNGALPFEVTDFNVSGADLRGEMKLRMPSGLQLRAPAQLSFDEQRLLERLEMGDMRVRIQRPETIDRLVFEFGKIGTVRDQPYLFFIRSDPEAFAACRAIAYQSGRPFSFYLGEGLDRLLKVRFAPQG
;
A
#
# COMPACT_ATOMS: atom_id res chain seq x y z
N MET A 1 15.71 -81.84 -15.94
CA MET A 1 14.81 -81.13 -15.01
C MET A 1 15.47 -79.79 -14.68
N LYS A 2 14.97 -78.68 -15.23
CA LYS A 2 14.13 -77.65 -14.54
C LYS A 2 14.99 -76.79 -13.58
N ILE A 3 15.12 -75.45 -13.64
CA ILE A 3 14.31 -74.35 -14.21
C ILE A 3 15.19 -73.08 -14.34
N PHE A 4 14.98 -72.32 -15.43
CA PHE A 4 15.33 -70.89 -15.62
C PHE A 4 14.44 -69.98 -14.74
N ALA A 5 14.95 -68.89 -14.14
CA ALA A 5 14.15 -67.66 -13.97
C ALA A 5 14.96 -66.42 -13.51
N CYS A 6 14.86 -65.37 -14.35
CA CYS A 6 14.76 -63.92 -14.06
C CYS A 6 15.82 -63.27 -13.17
N VAL A 7 16.75 -62.44 -13.67
CA VAL A 7 16.58 -61.16 -14.39
C VAL A 7 15.58 -60.22 -13.71
N ALA A 8 16.08 -59.05 -13.34
CA ALA A 8 15.34 -57.85 -12.94
C ALA A 8 14.59 -57.91 -11.60
N LEU A 9 15.30 -57.57 -10.52
CA LEU A 9 14.66 -56.88 -9.41
C LEU A 9 15.48 -55.64 -9.03
N LEU A 10 15.12 -54.55 -9.71
CA LEU A 10 14.92 -53.26 -9.09
C LEU A 10 16.09 -52.75 -8.22
N VAL A 11 17.15 -52.34 -8.91
CA VAL A 11 17.78 -51.05 -8.60
C VAL A 11 16.71 -49.98 -8.87
N MET A 12 15.76 -49.86 -7.94
CA MET A 12 14.80 -48.78 -7.90
C MET A 12 15.59 -47.56 -7.45
N GLY A 13 16.30 -46.99 -8.42
CA GLY A 13 16.94 -45.70 -8.29
C GLY A 13 15.87 -44.73 -7.87
N VAL A 14 15.86 -44.40 -6.58
CA VAL A 14 15.42 -43.11 -6.11
C VAL A 14 16.39 -42.13 -6.75
N VAL A 15 16.11 -41.77 -8.01
CA VAL A 15 16.50 -40.49 -8.57
C VAL A 15 15.73 -39.49 -7.72
N MET A 16 16.24 -39.22 -6.52
CA MET A 16 16.14 -37.87 -5.99
C MET A 16 16.78 -37.04 -7.09
N LEU A 17 15.94 -36.36 -7.87
CA LEU A 17 16.38 -35.28 -8.73
C LEU A 17 17.19 -34.37 -7.81
N TYR A 18 18.51 -34.52 -7.89
CA TYR A 18 19.46 -33.63 -7.27
C TYR A 18 19.28 -32.35 -8.07
N ASP A 19 18.28 -31.57 -7.69
CA ASP A 19 18.04 -30.26 -8.23
C ASP A 19 19.27 -29.46 -7.84
N GLY A 20 20.25 -29.40 -8.75
CA GLY A 20 21.57 -28.79 -8.54
C GLY A 20 21.51 -27.29 -8.27
N LYS A 21 20.30 -26.75 -8.07
CA LYS A 21 19.99 -25.40 -7.70
C LYS A 21 19.96 -25.27 -6.18
N GLN A 22 20.74 -24.30 -5.70
CA GLN A 22 20.81 -23.95 -4.30
C GLN A 22 20.05 -22.65 -4.07
N THR A 23 19.41 -22.53 -2.91
CA THR A 23 18.77 -21.29 -2.50
C THR A 23 19.85 -20.25 -2.28
N PHE A 24 19.75 -19.13 -2.99
CA PHE A 24 20.65 -18.00 -2.81
C PHE A 24 20.06 -16.98 -1.84
N MET A 25 18.77 -16.72 -1.96
CA MET A 25 18.02 -15.85 -1.05
C MET A 25 16.54 -16.24 -0.99
N THR A 26 15.90 -15.85 0.11
CA THR A 26 14.44 -15.87 0.28
C THR A 26 13.96 -14.43 0.43
N LEU A 27 12.98 -14.06 -0.40
CA LEU A 27 12.33 -12.76 -0.44
C LEU A 27 10.99 -12.86 0.31
N TYR A 28 10.78 -12.04 1.34
CA TYR A 28 9.54 -12.01 2.13
C TYR A 28 8.71 -10.79 1.76
N PHE A 29 7.48 -11.01 1.32
CA PHE A 29 6.57 -9.97 0.87
C PHE A 29 5.51 -9.65 1.93
N GLN A 30 4.92 -8.46 1.81
CA GLN A 30 3.85 -8.02 2.71
C GLN A 30 2.58 -8.88 2.62
N GLU A 31 2.34 -9.49 1.46
CA GLU A 31 1.14 -10.29 1.19
C GLU A 31 1.47 -11.63 0.56
N PRO A 32 0.49 -12.56 0.56
CA PRO A 32 0.58 -13.76 -0.25
C PRO A 32 0.92 -13.39 -1.69
N ILE A 33 1.89 -14.10 -2.26
CA ILE A 33 2.35 -13.90 -3.65
C ILE A 33 1.85 -15.01 -4.58
N SER A 34 0.94 -15.85 -4.07
CA SER A 34 0.36 -16.97 -4.78
C SER A 34 -1.13 -16.77 -4.97
N LEU A 35 -1.64 -17.25 -6.11
CA LEU A 35 -3.06 -17.22 -6.43
C LEU A 35 -3.89 -17.84 -5.30
N GLU A 36 -5.10 -17.32 -5.09
CA GLU A 36 -6.00 -17.80 -4.04
C GLU A 36 -6.24 -19.31 -4.17
N ASN A 37 -6.03 -20.05 -3.07
CA ASN A 37 -6.12 -21.52 -3.03
C ASN A 37 -5.16 -22.27 -3.98
N SER A 38 -4.06 -21.65 -4.40
CA SER A 38 -3.04 -22.26 -5.25
C SER A 38 -1.61 -22.04 -4.73
N PHE A 39 -0.70 -22.93 -5.15
CA PHE A 39 0.75 -22.79 -4.97
C PHE A 39 1.43 -22.11 -6.17
N GLU A 40 0.65 -21.70 -7.16
CA GLU A 40 1.15 -20.95 -8.30
C GLU A 40 1.42 -19.49 -7.91
N ILE A 41 2.64 -19.03 -8.20
CA ILE A 41 3.09 -17.66 -7.92
C ILE A 41 2.48 -16.74 -8.98
N GLU A 42 1.92 -15.62 -8.53
CA GLU A 42 1.38 -14.60 -9.43
C GLU A 42 2.46 -14.06 -10.39
N ALA A 43 2.09 -13.91 -11.66
CA ALA A 43 3.02 -13.54 -12.73
C ALA A 43 3.75 -12.21 -12.48
N ALA A 44 3.09 -11.25 -11.83
CA ALA A 44 3.66 -9.94 -11.50
C ALA A 44 4.92 -10.05 -10.63
N TYR A 45 4.93 -10.92 -9.61
CA TYR A 45 6.10 -11.11 -8.75
C TYR A 45 7.24 -11.81 -9.49
N LEU A 46 6.92 -12.82 -10.31
CA LEU A 46 7.92 -13.50 -11.13
C LEU A 46 8.57 -12.54 -12.13
N GLN A 47 7.77 -11.71 -12.78
CA GLN A 47 8.23 -10.70 -13.72
C GLN A 47 9.08 -9.63 -13.03
N ALA A 48 8.65 -9.10 -11.88
CA ALA A 48 9.38 -8.08 -11.15
C ALA A 48 10.77 -8.58 -10.69
N VAL A 49 10.84 -9.81 -10.16
CA VAL A 49 12.10 -10.44 -9.75
C VAL A 49 13.02 -10.64 -10.96
N ARG A 50 12.49 -11.14 -12.08
CA ARG A 50 13.27 -11.30 -13.33
C ARG A 50 13.76 -9.97 -13.88
N GLN A 51 12.94 -8.92 -13.85
CA GLN A 51 13.30 -7.58 -14.31
C GLN A 51 14.40 -6.97 -13.45
N ALA A 52 14.32 -7.09 -12.13
CA ALA A 52 15.38 -6.62 -11.24
C ALA A 52 16.70 -7.35 -11.48
N MET A 53 16.64 -8.61 -11.89
CA MET A 53 17.84 -9.41 -12.22
C MET A 53 18.29 -9.27 -13.68
N ALA A 54 17.55 -8.56 -14.53
CA ALA A 54 17.86 -8.43 -15.96
C ALA A 54 19.28 -7.89 -16.28
N PRO A 55 19.91 -7.03 -15.46
CA PRO A 55 21.29 -6.61 -15.68
C PRO A 55 22.31 -7.77 -15.62
N TRP A 56 21.98 -8.89 -14.98
CA TRP A 56 22.84 -10.06 -14.89
C TRP A 56 22.33 -11.16 -15.84
N PRO A 57 23.12 -11.53 -16.88
CA PRO A 57 22.72 -12.54 -17.83
C PRO A 57 22.73 -13.94 -17.18
N ILE A 58 21.58 -14.36 -16.66
CA ILE A 58 21.40 -15.69 -16.07
C ILE A 58 20.92 -16.65 -17.17
N PRO A 59 21.64 -17.76 -17.45
CA PRO A 59 21.23 -18.70 -18.49
C PRO A 59 19.85 -19.32 -18.24
N ALA A 60 19.11 -19.57 -19.31
CA ALA A 60 17.79 -20.22 -19.23
C ALA A 60 17.89 -21.55 -18.47
N GLY A 61 16.93 -21.80 -17.56
CA GLY A 61 16.89 -23.00 -16.74
C GLY A 61 17.84 -23.00 -15.53
N LYS A 62 18.80 -22.07 -15.42
CA LYS A 62 19.70 -21.95 -14.26
C LYS A 62 19.13 -21.14 -13.09
N LEU A 63 18.07 -20.37 -13.35
CA LEU A 63 17.24 -19.71 -12.33
C LEU A 63 15.99 -20.53 -12.05
N GLU A 64 15.64 -20.64 -10.78
CA GLU A 64 14.34 -21.12 -10.33
C GLU A 64 13.78 -20.15 -9.29
N LEU A 65 12.51 -19.79 -9.49
CA LEU A 65 11.73 -19.01 -8.55
C LEU A 65 10.62 -19.93 -8.04
N ARG A 66 10.58 -20.17 -6.73
CA ARG A 66 9.59 -21.07 -6.12
C ARG A 66 9.12 -20.53 -4.77
N LEU A 67 7.92 -20.92 -4.36
CA LEU A 67 7.45 -20.62 -3.01
C LEU A 67 8.31 -21.33 -1.96
N GLU A 68 8.54 -20.65 -0.85
CA GLU A 68 9.03 -21.28 0.37
C GLU A 68 7.98 -22.28 0.88
N PRO A 69 8.35 -23.53 1.17
CA PRO A 69 7.42 -24.51 1.69
C PRO A 69 6.68 -24.01 2.95
N GLY A 70 5.35 -24.05 2.91
CA GLY A 70 4.51 -23.60 4.03
C GLY A 70 4.40 -22.09 4.22
N ASN A 71 5.00 -21.26 3.34
CA ASN A 71 4.91 -19.81 3.43
C ASN A 71 4.55 -19.17 2.08
N ARG A 72 3.28 -18.75 1.95
CA ARG A 72 2.74 -18.11 0.74
C ARG A 72 3.22 -16.68 0.51
N GLN A 73 3.96 -16.10 1.45
CA GLN A 73 4.52 -14.75 1.35
C GLN A 73 6.02 -14.77 1.04
N ALA A 74 6.63 -15.95 0.90
CA ALA A 74 8.06 -16.09 0.74
C ALA A 74 8.43 -16.74 -0.59
N LEU A 75 9.29 -16.07 -1.36
CA LEU A 75 9.83 -16.55 -2.63
C LEU A 75 11.29 -16.94 -2.46
N GLN A 76 11.63 -18.19 -2.75
CA GLN A 76 13.02 -18.62 -2.86
C GLN A 76 13.54 -18.31 -4.27
N VAL A 77 14.67 -17.62 -4.32
CA VAL A 77 15.47 -17.42 -5.53
C VAL A 77 16.61 -18.42 -5.51
N ARG A 78 16.59 -19.35 -6.47
CA ARG A 78 17.51 -20.48 -6.54
C ARG A 78 18.32 -20.45 -7.82
N PHE A 79 19.60 -20.74 -7.68
CA PHE A 79 20.56 -20.74 -8.78
C PHE A 79 21.29 -22.06 -8.86
N ALA A 80 21.54 -22.54 -10.08
CA ALA A 80 22.57 -23.56 -10.31
C ALA A 80 23.94 -23.04 -9.83
N LYS A 81 24.81 -23.96 -9.37
CA LYS A 81 26.12 -23.62 -8.78
C LYS A 81 26.99 -22.71 -9.67
N ASP A 82 26.85 -22.81 -10.99
CA ASP A 82 27.59 -22.09 -12.03
C ASP A 82 26.72 -21.03 -12.76
N ALA A 83 25.60 -20.61 -12.18
CA ALA A 83 24.72 -19.61 -12.78
C ALA A 83 25.26 -18.19 -12.67
N LEU A 84 25.99 -17.90 -11.59
CA LEU A 84 26.52 -16.59 -11.24
C LEU A 84 27.95 -16.72 -10.71
N ASP A 85 28.85 -15.86 -11.16
CA ASP A 85 30.19 -15.69 -10.58
C ASP A 85 30.14 -14.93 -9.24
N ALA A 86 31.29 -14.84 -8.56
CA ALA A 86 31.37 -14.20 -7.25
C ALA A 86 31.01 -12.70 -7.27
N GLY A 87 31.43 -11.97 -8.31
CA GLY A 87 31.13 -10.55 -8.47
C GLY A 87 29.64 -10.32 -8.72
N GLN A 88 29.04 -11.10 -9.61
CA GLN A 88 27.60 -11.06 -9.88
C GLN A 88 26.77 -11.38 -8.63
N ARG A 89 27.17 -12.39 -7.84
CA ARG A 89 26.51 -12.71 -6.57
C ARG A 89 26.58 -11.56 -5.58
N GLN A 90 27.73 -10.89 -5.47
CA GLN A 90 27.90 -9.76 -4.57
C GLN A 90 27.05 -8.56 -5.00
N GLN A 91 27.02 -8.25 -6.30
CA GLN A 91 26.19 -7.17 -6.83
C GLN A 91 24.69 -7.44 -6.68
N LEU A 92 24.25 -8.66 -6.97
CA LEU A 92 22.87 -9.09 -6.79
C LEU A 92 22.46 -9.03 -5.31
N ARG A 93 23.35 -9.46 -4.41
CA ARG A 93 23.17 -9.32 -2.97
C ARG A 93 22.98 -7.86 -2.59
N ALA A 94 23.89 -6.97 -3.00
CA ALA A 94 23.82 -5.55 -2.70
C ALA A 94 22.52 -4.90 -3.22
N LEU A 95 22.05 -5.29 -4.41
CA LEU A 95 20.76 -4.83 -4.93
C LEU A 95 19.61 -5.20 -3.98
N PHE A 96 19.50 -6.47 -3.62
CA PHE A 96 18.38 -6.94 -2.79
C PHE A 96 18.49 -6.49 -1.33
N GLU A 97 19.71 -6.31 -0.80
CA GLU A 97 19.95 -5.71 0.51
C GLU A 97 19.53 -4.23 0.56
N SER A 98 19.48 -3.52 -0.58
CA SER A 98 19.08 -2.11 -0.62
C SER A 98 17.58 -1.85 -0.42
N PHE A 99 16.72 -2.87 -0.58
CA PHE A 99 15.27 -2.70 -0.49
C PHE A 99 14.77 -2.46 0.94
N GLU A 100 15.33 -3.18 1.92
CA GLU A 100 14.94 -3.03 3.34
C GLU A 100 15.21 -1.62 3.88
N PRO A 101 16.43 -1.04 3.79
CA PRO A 101 16.68 0.33 4.25
C PRO A 101 15.89 1.37 3.47
N ALA A 102 15.74 1.20 2.15
CA ALA A 102 14.92 2.11 1.33
C ALA A 102 13.45 2.13 1.79
N ARG A 103 12.94 1.03 2.37
CA ARG A 103 11.60 0.95 2.95
C ARG A 103 11.54 1.57 4.34
N GLU A 104 12.58 1.41 5.15
CA GLU A 104 12.65 2.03 6.48
C GLU A 104 12.74 3.56 6.43
N GLU A 105 13.34 4.13 5.39
CA GLU A 105 13.33 5.57 5.13
C GLU A 105 11.92 6.10 4.90
N VAL A 106 11.06 5.31 4.26
CA VAL A 106 9.69 5.68 3.89
C VAL A 106 8.71 5.25 4.98
N ARG A 107 8.97 5.68 6.23
CA ARG A 107 8.01 5.48 7.33
C ARG A 107 6.89 6.51 7.18
N PRO A 108 5.61 6.11 7.05
CA PRO A 108 4.52 7.05 6.88
C PRO A 108 4.19 7.71 8.22
N THR A 109 4.89 8.82 8.50
CA THR A 109 4.70 9.64 9.68
C THR A 109 4.33 11.06 9.29
N GLY A 110 3.65 11.74 10.21
CA GLY A 110 3.27 13.13 10.04
C GLY A 110 2.83 13.74 11.35
N ARG A 111 2.31 14.96 11.27
CA ARG A 111 1.81 15.70 12.42
C ARG A 111 0.57 16.47 12.05
N LEU A 112 -0.43 16.37 12.92
CA LEU A 112 -1.64 17.19 12.90
C LEU A 112 -1.54 18.25 13.98
N LEU A 113 -1.53 19.52 13.56
CA LEU A 113 -1.66 20.67 14.44
C LEU A 113 -3.11 21.12 14.44
N VAL A 114 -3.71 21.31 15.61
CA VAL A 114 -5.07 21.89 15.77
C VAL A 114 -4.99 23.05 16.74
N ASP A 115 -5.40 24.25 16.31
CA ASP A 115 -5.38 25.44 17.16
C ASP A 115 -6.70 25.58 17.92
N MET A 116 -6.76 25.01 19.12
CA MET A 116 -7.96 25.07 19.97
C MET A 116 -8.20 26.46 20.54
N ARG A 117 -7.21 27.37 20.51
CA ARG A 117 -7.38 28.77 20.93
C ARG A 117 -8.36 29.51 20.01
N GLN A 118 -8.43 29.07 18.75
CA GLN A 118 -9.29 29.64 17.72
C GLN A 118 -10.55 28.80 17.47
N ALA A 119 -10.78 27.76 18.30
CA ALA A 119 -11.93 26.89 18.14
C ALA A 119 -13.25 27.63 18.36
N ARG A 120 -14.25 27.26 17.56
CA ARG A 120 -15.62 27.80 17.60
C ARG A 120 -16.61 26.66 17.74
N GLN A 121 -17.71 26.91 18.45
CA GLN A 121 -18.79 25.92 18.55
C GLN A 121 -19.58 25.85 17.25
N VAL A 122 -19.77 24.63 16.74
CA VAL A 122 -20.57 24.38 15.55
C VAL A 122 -22.04 24.29 15.95
N GLY A 123 -22.89 25.10 15.33
CA GLY A 123 -24.32 25.06 15.56
C GLY A 123 -25.09 24.10 14.66
N LEU A 124 -26.41 24.02 14.89
CA LEU A 124 -27.30 23.25 14.03
C LEU A 124 -27.43 23.96 12.67
N GLY A 125 -26.84 23.36 11.63
CA GLY A 125 -26.91 23.87 10.25
C GLY A 125 -25.71 24.72 9.82
N VAL A 126 -25.91 26.04 9.66
CA VAL A 126 -25.00 26.95 8.93
C VAL A 126 -24.35 28.03 9.81
N TYR A 127 -24.70 28.11 11.11
CA TYR A 127 -24.22 29.16 12.02
C TYR A 127 -23.29 28.61 13.10
N ASP A 128 -22.17 29.31 13.34
CA ASP A 128 -21.30 29.07 14.50
C ASP A 128 -21.91 29.77 15.74
N PHE A 129 -21.94 29.10 16.89
CA PHE A 129 -22.54 29.64 18.13
C PHE A 129 -21.62 30.60 18.91
N GLY A 130 -20.40 30.82 18.44
CA GLY A 130 -19.40 31.66 19.11
C GLY A 130 -18.14 30.88 19.49
N PRO A 131 -17.25 31.47 20.32
CA PRO A 131 -15.99 30.83 20.71
C PRO A 131 -16.24 29.54 21.49
N ALA A 132 -15.27 28.62 21.42
CA ALA A 132 -15.31 27.41 22.24
C ALA A 132 -15.28 27.72 23.75
N PRO A 133 -15.76 26.81 24.61
CA PRO A 133 -15.65 26.95 26.05
C PRO A 133 -14.21 27.20 26.52
N ALA A 134 -14.03 27.92 27.64
CA ALA A 134 -12.71 28.28 28.14
C ALA A 134 -11.80 27.06 28.39
N GLU A 135 -12.37 25.93 28.82
CA GLU A 135 -11.68 24.64 28.98
C GLU A 135 -11.11 24.08 27.66
N VAL A 136 -11.79 24.31 26.53
CA VAL A 136 -11.32 23.90 25.20
C VAL A 136 -10.24 24.85 24.72
N VAL A 137 -10.44 26.16 24.87
CA VAL A 137 -9.45 27.18 24.50
C VAL A 137 -8.15 26.99 25.30
N ALA A 138 -8.25 26.58 26.57
CA ALA A 138 -7.11 26.29 27.44
C ALA A 138 -6.27 25.09 26.99
N LEU A 139 -6.77 24.22 26.09
CA LEU A 139 -5.97 23.16 25.47
C LEU A 139 -4.87 23.73 24.56
N GLY A 140 -5.00 24.99 24.13
CA GLY A 140 -3.98 25.67 23.35
C GLY A 140 -3.83 25.07 21.95
N GLU A 141 -2.59 25.00 21.48
CA GLU A 141 -2.25 24.34 20.22
C GLU A 141 -1.96 22.86 20.49
N MET A 142 -2.74 21.98 19.88
CA MET A 142 -2.57 20.54 20.01
C MET A 142 -1.69 20.02 18.86
N SER A 143 -0.53 19.47 19.20
CA SER A 143 0.37 18.82 18.24
C SER A 143 0.33 17.31 18.38
N LEU A 144 -0.31 16.64 17.43
CA LEU A 144 -0.53 15.20 17.43
C LEU A 144 0.39 14.52 16.41
N ALA A 145 1.26 13.63 16.88
CA ALA A 145 2.06 12.78 16.01
C ALA A 145 1.16 11.72 15.35
N LEU A 146 1.22 11.64 14.03
CA LEU A 146 0.50 10.67 13.23
C LEU A 146 1.45 9.58 12.77
N HIS A 147 1.16 8.35 13.15
CA HIS A 147 1.77 7.17 12.57
C HIS A 147 0.70 6.48 11.76
N PHE A 148 0.98 6.15 10.51
CA PHE A 148 -0.01 5.49 9.67
C PHE A 148 0.59 4.34 8.88
N SER A 149 -0.29 3.42 8.48
CA SER A 149 0.06 2.27 7.65
C SER A 149 -0.93 2.18 6.50
N PHE A 150 -0.43 1.89 5.31
CA PHE A 150 -1.29 1.64 4.17
C PHE A 150 -1.66 0.15 4.16
N PRO A 151 -2.96 -0.20 4.29
CA PRO A 151 -3.42 -1.46 3.77
C PRO A 151 -3.16 -1.47 2.26
N SER A 152 -2.90 -2.65 1.70
CA SER A 152 -2.75 -2.90 0.25
C SER A 152 -4.01 -2.64 -0.59
N GLN A 153 -5.02 -2.03 0.01
CA GLN A 153 -6.33 -1.82 -0.57
C GLN A 153 -6.44 -0.38 -1.05
N ILE A 154 -6.74 -0.26 -2.32
CA ILE A 154 -7.20 0.97 -2.97
C ILE A 154 -8.72 0.96 -3.02
N ASP A 155 -9.32 2.14 -3.15
CA ASP A 155 -10.76 2.30 -3.25
C ASP A 155 -11.12 3.18 -4.45
N VAL A 156 -12.30 2.93 -5.02
CA VAL A 156 -12.88 3.73 -6.09
C VAL A 156 -14.20 4.29 -5.60
N GLN A 157 -14.18 5.58 -5.26
CA GLN A 157 -15.37 6.30 -4.83
C GLN A 157 -16.12 6.88 -6.03
N LEU A 158 -17.44 6.90 -5.92
CA LEU A 158 -18.31 7.51 -6.92
C LEU A 158 -18.79 8.85 -6.38
N ARG A 159 -18.44 9.92 -7.07
CA ARG A 159 -18.90 11.28 -6.76
C ARG A 159 -19.81 11.76 -7.88
N ARG A 160 -21.02 12.22 -7.55
CA ARG A 160 -21.93 12.78 -8.56
C ARG A 160 -21.19 13.85 -9.36
N ASN A 161 -21.25 13.74 -10.68
CA ASN A 161 -20.62 14.71 -11.58
C ASN A 161 -21.44 16.01 -11.57
N GLU A 162 -20.77 17.16 -11.51
CA GLU A 162 -21.42 18.48 -11.48
C GLU A 162 -22.25 18.77 -12.73
N GLN A 163 -21.88 18.18 -13.88
CA GLN A 163 -22.57 18.29 -15.16
C GLN A 163 -23.71 17.26 -15.33
N ALA A 164 -23.96 16.42 -14.32
CA ALA A 164 -24.99 15.40 -14.36
C ALA A 164 -26.40 16.00 -14.34
N THR A 165 -27.22 15.62 -15.32
CA THR A 165 -28.64 16.00 -15.39
C THR A 165 -29.54 14.80 -15.05
N ALA A 166 -30.82 15.04 -14.76
CA ALA A 166 -31.77 13.96 -14.53
C ALA A 166 -31.91 13.00 -15.74
N GLN A 167 -31.69 13.51 -16.96
CA GLN A 167 -31.76 12.73 -18.21
C GLN A 167 -30.45 11.96 -18.48
N LYS A 168 -29.32 12.49 -18.00
CA LYS A 168 -27.99 11.89 -18.12
C LYS A 168 -27.32 11.88 -16.75
N PRO A 169 -27.75 11.00 -15.84
CA PRO A 169 -27.14 10.91 -14.52
C PRO A 169 -25.72 10.39 -14.71
N GLN A 170 -24.74 11.08 -14.14
CA GLN A 170 -23.32 10.78 -14.28
C GLN A 170 -22.61 10.90 -12.93
N ALA A 171 -21.64 10.01 -12.71
CA ALA A 171 -20.77 10.01 -11.56
C ALA A 171 -19.32 9.92 -12.02
N ASP A 172 -18.44 10.67 -11.37
CA ASP A 172 -17.01 10.55 -11.52
C ASP A 172 -16.48 9.43 -10.62
N MET A 173 -15.61 8.60 -11.19
CA MET A 173 -14.84 7.60 -10.45
C MET A 173 -13.60 8.28 -9.91
N ILE A 174 -13.47 8.29 -8.59
CA ILE A 174 -12.42 8.96 -7.84
C ILE A 174 -11.53 7.88 -7.22
N CYS A 175 -10.24 7.92 -7.53
CA CYS A 175 -9.27 6.97 -6.99
C CYS A 175 -8.77 7.45 -5.62
N GLU A 176 -8.87 6.56 -4.63
CA GLU A 176 -8.46 6.84 -3.25
C GLU A 176 -7.56 5.73 -2.69
N ALA A 177 -6.58 6.14 -1.88
CA ALA A 177 -5.86 5.25 -0.98
C ALA A 177 -6.13 5.64 0.48
N SER A 178 -6.50 4.67 1.31
CA SER A 178 -6.77 4.92 2.73
C SER A 178 -5.65 4.36 3.58
N ALA A 179 -4.90 5.21 4.29
CA ALA A 179 -3.98 4.80 5.34
C ALA A 179 -4.69 4.74 6.69
N ARG A 180 -4.47 3.65 7.43
CA ARG A 180 -4.95 3.47 8.79
C ARG A 180 -4.06 4.27 9.75
N LEU A 181 -4.66 5.09 10.61
CA LEU A 181 -3.94 5.73 11.71
C LEU A 181 -3.69 4.72 12.84
N ASN A 182 -2.45 4.66 13.29
CA ASN A 182 -1.98 3.82 14.38
C ASN A 182 -2.11 4.61 15.68
N GLY A 183 -3.32 4.68 16.22
CA GLY A 183 -3.66 5.42 17.43
C GLY A 183 -4.99 6.14 17.28
N ALA A 184 -5.65 6.39 18.41
CA ALA A 184 -6.88 7.18 18.43
C ALA A 184 -6.55 8.66 18.58
N LEU A 185 -7.20 9.50 17.79
CA LEU A 185 -7.20 10.94 18.05
C LEU A 185 -8.01 11.22 19.33
N PRO A 186 -7.66 12.27 20.10
CA PRO A 186 -8.39 12.63 21.33
C PRO A 186 -9.79 13.22 21.06
N PHE A 187 -10.19 13.27 19.78
CA PHE A 187 -11.49 13.72 19.28
C PHE A 187 -11.85 12.91 18.03
N GLU A 188 -13.11 12.99 17.61
CA GLU A 188 -13.55 12.50 16.31
C GLU A 188 -13.45 13.60 15.27
N VAL A 189 -12.80 13.34 14.14
CA VAL A 189 -12.80 14.27 13.00
C VAL A 189 -14.02 13.99 12.14
N THR A 190 -14.91 14.97 12.04
CA THR A 190 -16.17 14.84 11.28
C THR A 190 -16.05 15.43 9.87
N ASP A 191 -15.15 16.40 9.68
CA ASP A 191 -14.86 17.00 8.38
C ASP A 191 -13.46 17.61 8.41
N PHE A 192 -12.59 17.19 7.51
CA PHE A 192 -11.30 17.81 7.23
C PHE A 192 -10.85 17.38 5.85
N ASN A 193 -10.72 18.34 4.94
CA ASN A 193 -10.33 18.10 3.55
C ASN A 193 -9.40 19.24 3.11
N VAL A 194 -8.15 18.89 2.80
CA VAL A 194 -7.09 19.84 2.47
C VAL A 194 -6.31 19.40 1.23
N SER A 195 -5.75 20.37 0.54
CA SER A 195 -4.90 20.17 -0.65
C SER A 195 -3.92 21.33 -0.81
N GLY A 196 -2.88 21.14 -1.60
CA GLY A 196 -1.84 22.15 -1.84
C GLY A 196 -0.74 22.15 -0.77
N ALA A 197 0.18 23.11 -0.88
CA ALA A 197 1.44 23.11 -0.16
C ALA A 197 1.32 23.13 1.37
N ASP A 198 0.46 24.00 1.90
CA ASP A 198 0.41 24.23 3.34
C ASP A 198 -0.45 23.20 4.09
N LEU A 199 -1.27 22.41 3.38
CA LEU A 199 -2.23 21.43 3.94
C LEU A 199 -3.01 21.97 5.15
N ARG A 200 -3.40 23.24 5.06
CA ARG A 200 -4.16 23.98 6.09
C ARG A 200 -5.63 24.05 5.73
N GLY A 201 -6.48 23.95 6.74
CA GLY A 201 -7.91 24.10 6.57
C GLY A 201 -8.66 24.12 7.89
N GLU A 202 -9.98 24.32 7.80
CA GLU A 202 -10.87 24.22 8.95
C GLU A 202 -11.21 22.75 9.21
N MET A 203 -10.95 22.27 10.41
CA MET A 203 -11.31 20.94 10.88
C MET A 203 -12.58 21.03 11.73
N LYS A 204 -13.61 20.28 11.35
CA LYS A 204 -14.74 19.99 12.23
C LYS A 204 -14.43 18.76 13.05
N LEU A 205 -14.60 18.88 14.35
CA LEU A 205 -14.31 17.82 15.31
C LEU A 205 -15.40 17.69 16.36
N ARG A 206 -15.52 16.50 16.93
CA ARG A 206 -16.42 16.20 18.04
C ARG A 206 -15.57 15.72 19.22
N MET A 207 -15.63 16.46 20.32
CA MET A 207 -14.95 16.13 21.57
C MET A 207 -15.61 14.91 22.23
N PRO A 208 -14.91 14.20 23.13
CA PRO A 208 -15.50 13.08 23.90
C PRO A 208 -16.75 13.46 24.69
N SER A 209 -16.90 14.74 25.07
CA SER A 209 -18.09 15.29 25.71
C SER A 209 -19.31 15.40 24.78
N GLY A 210 -19.15 15.15 23.49
CA GLY A 210 -20.17 15.36 22.45
C GLY A 210 -20.18 16.76 21.84
N LEU A 211 -19.38 17.69 22.39
CA LEU A 211 -19.28 19.06 21.89
C LEU A 211 -18.70 19.08 20.46
N GLN A 212 -19.41 19.72 19.54
CA GLN A 212 -18.94 19.90 18.16
C GLN A 212 -18.25 21.24 18.00
N LEU A 213 -17.06 21.21 17.43
CA LEU A 213 -16.19 22.34 17.26
C LEU A 213 -15.69 22.44 15.83
N ARG A 214 -15.33 23.65 15.44
CA ARG A 214 -14.53 23.94 14.25
C ARG A 214 -13.26 24.66 14.69
N ALA A 215 -12.11 24.19 14.26
CA ALA A 215 -10.83 24.79 14.58
C ALA A 215 -9.90 24.79 13.35
N PRO A 216 -9.02 25.80 13.20
CA PRO A 216 -7.96 25.75 12.22
C PRO A 216 -7.04 24.56 12.50
N ALA A 217 -6.71 23.83 11.45
CA ALA A 217 -5.81 22.69 11.53
C ALA A 217 -4.82 22.70 10.36
N GLN A 218 -3.64 22.12 10.62
CA GLN A 218 -2.59 21.92 9.64
C GLN A 218 -2.10 20.47 9.70
N LEU A 219 -2.03 19.84 8.52
CA LEU A 219 -1.38 18.56 8.35
C LEU A 219 0.05 18.77 7.86
N SER A 220 0.98 17.95 8.33
CA SER A 220 2.35 17.90 7.82
C SER A 220 2.80 16.45 7.77
N PHE A 221 3.69 16.15 6.83
CA PHE A 221 4.26 14.83 6.63
C PHE A 221 5.78 14.94 6.68
N ASP A 222 6.44 13.92 7.24
CA ASP A 222 7.90 13.93 7.32
C ASP A 222 8.55 13.53 5.97
N GLU A 223 7.79 12.86 5.10
CA GLU A 223 8.23 12.41 3.78
C GLU A 223 8.15 13.56 2.75
N GLN A 224 9.30 14.14 2.40
CA GLN A 224 9.41 15.26 1.46
C GLN A 224 8.80 14.94 0.08
N ARG A 225 8.96 13.71 -0.42
CA ARG A 225 8.39 13.33 -1.73
C ARG A 225 6.87 13.28 -1.72
N LEU A 226 6.27 12.97 -0.58
CA LEU A 226 4.81 13.03 -0.40
C LEU A 226 4.33 14.48 -0.43
N LEU A 227 5.06 15.40 0.20
CA LEU A 227 4.77 16.84 0.21
C LEU A 227 4.86 17.45 -1.20
N GLU A 228 5.95 17.21 -1.92
CA GLU A 228 6.15 17.71 -3.30
C GLU A 228 4.98 17.30 -4.22
N ARG A 229 4.40 16.13 -4.00
CA ARG A 229 3.23 15.66 -4.77
C ARG A 229 1.92 16.29 -4.35
N LEU A 230 1.73 16.53 -3.05
CA LEU A 230 0.57 17.28 -2.55
C LEU A 230 0.62 18.74 -3.03
N GLU A 231 1.82 19.30 -3.14
CA GLU A 231 2.10 20.65 -3.66
C GLU A 231 1.74 20.80 -5.13
N MET A 232 1.99 19.79 -5.97
CA MET A 232 1.61 19.80 -7.39
C MET A 232 0.09 19.86 -7.61
N GLY A 233 -0.74 19.74 -6.55
CA GLY A 233 -2.19 19.95 -6.61
C GLY A 233 -2.98 18.75 -7.13
N ASP A 234 -2.29 17.65 -7.44
CA ASP A 234 -2.89 16.43 -7.99
C ASP A 234 -3.53 15.54 -6.92
N MET A 235 -3.44 15.93 -5.64
CA MET A 235 -3.88 15.09 -4.53
C MET A 235 -4.54 15.89 -3.41
N ARG A 236 -5.61 15.32 -2.85
CA ARG A 236 -6.27 15.83 -1.64
C ARG A 236 -6.13 14.84 -0.50
N VAL A 237 -6.07 15.36 0.71
CA VAL A 237 -6.03 14.55 1.94
C VAL A 237 -7.23 14.88 2.80
N ARG A 238 -7.89 13.83 3.27
CA ARG A 238 -9.00 13.92 4.21
C ARG A 238 -8.78 12.99 5.39
N ILE A 239 -9.28 13.36 6.56
CA ILE A 239 -9.36 12.46 7.72
C ILE A 239 -10.80 11.98 7.85
N GLN A 240 -10.99 10.67 7.96
CA GLN A 240 -12.30 10.06 8.09
C GLN A 240 -12.30 8.93 9.10
N ARG A 241 -13.46 8.72 9.72
CA ARG A 241 -13.74 7.59 10.61
C ARG A 241 -14.98 6.84 10.09
N PRO A 242 -14.82 5.92 9.12
CA PRO A 242 -15.97 5.17 8.58
C PRO A 242 -16.60 4.23 9.62
N GLU A 243 -15.88 3.87 10.68
CA GLU A 243 -16.37 3.02 11.78
C GLU A 243 -15.72 3.45 13.11
N THR A 244 -14.67 2.74 13.54
CA THR A 244 -14.00 2.93 14.84
C THR A 244 -12.56 3.37 14.73
N ILE A 245 -12.01 3.41 13.51
CA ILE A 245 -10.59 3.66 13.27
C ILE A 245 -10.45 4.86 12.33
N ASP A 246 -9.66 5.85 12.76
CA ASP A 246 -9.32 7.00 11.94
C ASP A 246 -8.45 6.59 10.75
N ARG A 247 -8.73 7.18 9.59
CA ARG A 247 -8.00 6.96 8.35
C ARG A 247 -7.60 8.29 7.74
N LEU A 248 -6.37 8.35 7.24
CA LEU A 248 -5.96 9.36 6.27
C LEU A 248 -6.31 8.83 4.89
N VAL A 249 -7.12 9.57 4.14
CA VAL A 249 -7.46 9.18 2.78
C VAL A 249 -6.85 10.17 1.80
N PHE A 250 -6.13 9.61 0.84
CA PHE A 250 -5.43 10.31 -0.24
C PHE A 250 -6.26 10.13 -1.51
N GLU A 251 -6.87 11.21 -1.99
CA GLU A 251 -7.62 11.27 -3.26
C GLU A 251 -6.64 11.65 -4.38
N PHE A 252 -6.35 10.74 -5.31
CA PHE A 252 -5.46 10.97 -6.47
C PHE A 252 -6.17 11.63 -7.65
N GLY A 253 -7.48 11.87 -7.53
CA GLY A 253 -8.30 12.48 -8.56
C GLY A 253 -9.14 11.49 -9.36
N LYS A 254 -9.64 11.98 -10.49
CA LYS A 254 -10.65 11.31 -11.32
C LYS A 254 -10.00 10.35 -12.31
N ILE A 255 -10.50 9.12 -12.35
CA ILE A 255 -10.04 8.08 -13.29
C ILE A 255 -11.00 7.84 -14.46
N GLY A 256 -12.23 8.36 -14.36
CA GLY A 256 -13.23 8.26 -15.41
C GLY A 256 -14.59 8.80 -15.00
N THR A 257 -15.57 8.70 -15.90
CA THR A 257 -16.97 9.04 -15.64
C THR A 257 -17.84 7.87 -16.07
N VAL A 258 -18.80 7.51 -15.23
CA VAL A 258 -19.77 6.45 -15.46
C VAL A 258 -21.18 7.03 -15.42
N ARG A 259 -22.15 6.28 -15.98
CA ARG A 259 -23.56 6.64 -15.84
C ARG A 259 -24.03 6.27 -14.43
N ASP A 260 -24.56 7.26 -13.72
CA ASP A 260 -25.07 7.14 -12.34
C ASP A 260 -26.44 6.44 -12.38
N GLN A 261 -26.44 5.10 -12.24
CA GLN A 261 -27.65 4.27 -12.23
C GLN A 261 -27.86 3.70 -10.81
N PRO A 262 -29.10 3.37 -10.39
CA PRO A 262 -29.38 2.92 -9.03
C PRO A 262 -28.66 1.62 -8.58
N TYR A 263 -27.97 0.92 -9.48
CA TYR A 263 -27.21 -0.31 -9.21
C TYR A 263 -25.67 -0.11 -9.16
N LEU A 264 -25.19 1.04 -8.68
CA LEU A 264 -23.74 1.37 -8.58
C LEU A 264 -22.91 0.48 -7.66
N PHE A 265 -23.52 -0.50 -6.99
CA PHE A 265 -22.82 -1.51 -6.22
C PHE A 265 -21.80 -2.29 -7.08
N PHE A 266 -22.05 -2.44 -8.39
CA PHE A 266 -21.16 -3.20 -9.29
C PHE A 266 -19.91 -2.44 -9.74
N ILE A 267 -19.94 -1.10 -9.79
CA ILE A 267 -18.77 -0.31 -10.23
C ILE A 267 -17.73 -0.20 -9.11
N ARG A 268 -18.17 -0.24 -7.83
CA ARG A 268 -17.27 -0.43 -6.68
C ARG A 268 -16.57 -1.79 -6.65
N SER A 269 -16.84 -2.66 -7.62
CA SER A 269 -16.19 -3.96 -7.82
C SER A 269 -15.66 -4.15 -9.25
N ASP A 270 -15.60 -3.09 -10.06
CA ASP A 270 -15.11 -3.17 -11.44
C ASP A 270 -13.59 -3.37 -11.48
N PRO A 271 -13.10 -4.57 -11.87
CA PRO A 271 -11.67 -4.87 -11.85
C PRO A 271 -10.83 -3.90 -12.69
N GLU A 272 -11.38 -3.36 -13.78
CA GLU A 272 -10.67 -2.40 -14.64
C GLU A 272 -10.47 -1.06 -13.93
N ALA A 273 -11.50 -0.58 -13.22
CA ALA A 273 -11.41 0.65 -12.43
C ALA A 273 -10.41 0.52 -11.28
N PHE A 274 -10.38 -0.63 -10.60
CA PHE A 274 -9.36 -0.91 -9.58
C PHE A 274 -7.96 -0.99 -10.18
N ALA A 275 -7.77 -1.67 -11.31
CA ALA A 275 -6.48 -1.74 -11.97
C ALA A 275 -5.97 -0.33 -12.38
N ALA A 276 -6.85 0.51 -12.91
CA ALA A 276 -6.52 1.90 -13.26
C ALA A 276 -6.15 2.73 -12.04
N CYS A 277 -6.93 2.63 -10.95
CA CYS A 277 -6.61 3.33 -9.70
C CYS A 277 -5.28 2.83 -9.09
N ARG A 278 -5.01 1.53 -9.15
CA ARG A 278 -3.74 0.96 -8.69
C ARG A 278 -2.56 1.50 -9.50
N ALA A 279 -2.71 1.59 -10.82
CA ALA A 279 -1.70 2.16 -11.69
C ALA A 279 -1.40 3.63 -11.34
N ILE A 280 -2.43 4.43 -11.04
CA ILE A 280 -2.26 5.84 -10.64
C ILE A 280 -1.59 5.93 -9.26
N ALA A 281 -2.03 5.14 -8.29
CA ALA A 281 -1.42 5.07 -6.97
C ALA A 281 0.03 4.53 -7.02
N TYR A 282 0.36 3.72 -8.01
CA TYR A 282 1.72 3.25 -8.25
C TYR A 282 2.61 4.33 -8.89
N GLN A 283 2.15 4.95 -9.98
CA GLN A 283 2.85 6.04 -10.69
C GLN A 283 3.05 7.28 -9.82
N SER A 284 2.19 7.41 -8.81
CA SER A 284 2.29 8.32 -7.70
C SER A 284 3.57 8.18 -6.85
N GLY A 285 4.35 7.10 -7.04
CA GLY A 285 5.65 6.90 -6.41
C GLY A 285 5.56 6.61 -4.92
N ARG A 286 6.68 6.78 -4.20
CA ARG A 286 6.77 6.54 -2.75
C ARG A 286 5.97 7.63 -2.00
N PRO A 287 5.24 7.30 -0.92
CA PRO A 287 5.19 5.98 -0.26
C PRO A 287 4.28 4.96 -0.96
N PHE A 288 3.34 5.41 -1.80
CA PHE A 288 2.27 4.58 -2.36
C PHE A 288 2.78 3.37 -3.13
N SER A 289 3.84 3.50 -3.93
CA SER A 289 4.41 2.38 -4.70
C SER A 289 4.82 1.21 -3.79
N PHE A 290 5.32 1.47 -2.57
CA PHE A 290 5.74 0.41 -1.63
C PHE A 290 4.60 -0.32 -0.94
N TYR A 291 3.43 0.31 -0.84
CA TYR A 291 2.29 -0.25 -0.12
C TYR A 291 1.15 -0.72 -1.04
N LEU A 292 1.03 -0.09 -2.21
CA LEU A 292 -0.05 -0.29 -3.19
C LEU A 292 0.48 -0.79 -4.54
N GLY A 293 1.80 -0.81 -4.74
CA GLY A 293 2.43 -1.39 -5.92
C GLY A 293 2.41 -2.91 -5.91
N GLU A 294 3.04 -3.51 -6.92
CA GLU A 294 3.10 -4.95 -7.12
C GLU A 294 4.55 -5.44 -7.21
N GLY A 295 4.77 -6.75 -7.03
CA GLY A 295 6.10 -7.32 -7.17
C GLY A 295 7.07 -6.88 -6.08
N LEU A 296 8.25 -6.40 -6.47
CA LEU A 296 9.36 -6.11 -5.55
C LEU A 296 9.14 -4.88 -4.66
N ASP A 297 8.26 -3.96 -5.04
CA ASP A 297 7.93 -2.82 -4.20
C ASP A 297 7.25 -3.25 -2.88
N ARG A 298 6.69 -4.47 -2.85
CA ARG A 298 6.07 -5.08 -1.67
C ARG A 298 7.03 -5.93 -0.83
N LEU A 299 8.31 -5.97 -1.21
CA LEU A 299 9.34 -6.70 -0.49
C LEU A 299 9.54 -6.05 0.89
N LEU A 300 9.42 -6.86 1.94
CA LEU A 300 9.65 -6.45 3.32
C LEU A 300 11.07 -6.77 3.77
N LYS A 301 11.56 -7.94 3.39
CA LYS A 301 12.81 -8.48 3.92
C LYS A 301 13.46 -9.43 2.95
N VAL A 302 14.79 -9.45 2.96
CA VAL A 302 15.59 -10.41 2.23
C VAL A 302 16.43 -11.23 3.20
N ARG A 303 16.44 -12.55 3.04
CA ARG A 303 17.33 -13.45 3.77
C ARG A 303 18.21 -14.19 2.79
N PHE A 304 19.52 -13.96 2.86
CA PHE A 304 20.47 -14.74 2.08
C PHE A 304 20.74 -16.10 2.73
N ALA A 305 21.00 -17.10 1.90
CA ALA A 305 21.47 -18.38 2.38
C ALA A 305 22.87 -18.23 3.03
N PRO A 306 23.20 -19.05 4.04
CA PRO A 306 24.53 -19.09 4.61
C PRO A 306 25.55 -19.41 3.51
N GLN A 307 26.68 -18.71 3.49
CA GLN A 307 27.78 -19.09 2.62
C GLN A 307 28.40 -20.37 3.20
N GLY A 308 28.28 -21.47 2.45
CA GLY A 308 28.95 -22.73 2.75
C GLY A 308 30.36 -22.77 2.17
#